data_AF-A0A942Q263-F1
#
_entry.id   AF-A0A942Q263-F1
#
_cell.length_a   1.000
_cell.length_b   1.000
_cell.length_c   1.000
_cell.angle_alpha   90.00
_cell.angle_beta   90.00
_cell.angle_gamma   90.00
#
_symmetry.space_group_name_H-M   'P 1'
#
loop_
_entity.id
_entity.type
_entity.pdbx_description
1 polymer ?
#
loop_
_entity_poly.entity_id
_entity_poly.type
_entity_poly.pdbx_seq_one_letter_code
_entity_poly.pdbx_strand_id
1 'polypeptide(L)' 'MEKPTPDPCCAAFGRRLRSLREERGLSQEQLAHIAGLDRTYVSSCEAGRRNATIKTVERLSRALQVDPAALVSDVCK' A
#
# COMPACT_ATOMS: atom_id res chain seq x y z
N MET A 1 -25.74 9.06 -3.31
CA MET A 1 -24.86 8.52 -2.26
C MET A 1 -23.45 8.97 -2.59
N GLU A 2 -23.07 10.17 -2.13
CA GLU A 2 -21.70 10.67 -2.30
C GLU A 2 -20.76 9.72 -1.57
N LYS A 3 -19.91 9.01 -2.33
CA LYS A 3 -18.80 8.28 -1.72
C LYS A 3 -17.87 9.33 -1.14
N PRO A 4 -17.46 9.23 0.14
CA PRO A 4 -16.54 10.19 0.72
C PRO A 4 -15.28 10.24 -0.14
N THR A 5 -14.81 11.44 -0.41
CA THR A 5 -13.58 11.69 -1.14
C THR A 5 -12.45 10.88 -0.49
N PRO A 6 -11.64 10.13 -1.25
CA PRO A 6 -10.53 9.39 -0.68
C PRO A 6 -9.59 10.37 0.04
N ASP A 7 -9.20 10.02 1.26
CA ASP A 7 -8.21 10.77 2.01
C ASP A 7 -6.93 10.94 1.15
N PRO A 8 -6.45 12.18 0.91
CA PRO A 8 -5.33 12.44 0.01
C PRO A 8 -4.06 11.66 0.39
N CYS A 9 -3.80 11.50 1.69
CA CYS A 9 -2.65 10.75 2.22
C CYS A 9 -2.77 9.26 1.89
N CYS A 10 -3.96 8.67 2.11
CA CYS A 10 -4.24 7.28 1.76
C CYS A 10 -4.12 7.04 0.25
N ALA A 11 -4.59 7.98 -0.57
CA ALA A 11 -4.47 7.90 -2.02
C ALA A 11 -2.99 7.97 -2.48
N ALA A 12 -2.19 8.86 -1.88
CA ALA A 12 -0.75 8.95 -2.15
C ALA A 12 -0.01 7.67 -1.75
N PHE A 13 -0.28 7.15 -0.55
CA PHE A 13 0.27 5.88 -0.09
C PHE A 13 -0.10 4.72 -1.03
N GLY A 14 -1.37 4.61 -1.42
CA GLY A 14 -1.84 3.55 -2.31
C GLY A 14 -1.16 3.56 -3.68
N ARG A 15 -0.97 4.74 -4.27
CA ARG A 15 -0.20 4.89 -5.52
C ARG A 15 1.25 4.46 -5.35
N ARG A 16 1.90 4.86 -4.25
CA ARG A 16 3.30 4.52 -3.99
C ARG A 16 3.49 3.02 -3.77
N LEU A 17 2.59 2.41 -2.99
CA LEU A 17 2.55 0.97 -2.77
C LEU A 17 2.41 0.20 -4.10
N ARG A 18 1.49 0.65 -4.96
CA ARG A 18 1.27 0.05 -6.28
C ARG A 18 2.51 0.14 -7.17
N SER A 19 3.16 1.31 -7.24
CA SER A 19 4.40 1.51 -8.01
C SER A 19 5.48 0.52 -7.59
N LEU A 20 5.77 0.47 -6.28
CA LEU A 20 6.80 -0.43 -5.74
C LEU A 20 6.45 -1.90 -5.97
N ARG A 21 5.17 -2.28 -5.88
CA ARG A 21 4.73 -3.65 -6.19
C ARG A 21 4.99 -4.00 -7.65
N GLU A 22 4.63 -3.12 -8.57
CA GLU A 22 4.79 -3.32 -10.02
C GLU A 22 6.29 -3.34 -10.41
N GLU A 23 7.12 -2.50 -9.79
CA GLU A 23 8.59 -2.53 -9.94
C GLU A 23 9.21 -3.87 -9.51
N ARG A 24 8.58 -4.59 -8.57
CA ARG A 24 8.99 -5.94 -8.16
C ARG A 24 8.34 -7.07 -8.97
N GLY A 25 7.52 -6.75 -9.96
CA GLY A 25 6.84 -7.74 -10.78
C GLY A 25 5.83 -8.60 -10.00
N LEU A 26 5.33 -8.11 -8.86
CA LEU A 26 4.42 -8.85 -8.00
C LEU A 26 2.96 -8.54 -8.35
N SER A 27 2.10 -9.57 -8.35
CA SER A 27 0.65 -9.39 -8.32
C SER A 27 0.19 -8.95 -6.92
N GLN A 28 -1.03 -8.41 -6.81
CA GLN A 28 -1.62 -8.07 -5.50
C GLN A 28 -1.73 -9.31 -4.60
N GLU A 29 -1.99 -10.47 -5.17
CA GLU A 29 -2.09 -11.74 -4.44
C GLU A 29 -0.72 -12.21 -3.94
N GLN A 30 0.32 -12.10 -4.77
CA GLN A 30 1.69 -12.42 -4.36
C GLN A 30 2.16 -11.50 -3.25
N LEU A 31 1.97 -10.18 -3.39
CA LEU A 31 2.33 -9.23 -2.33
C LEU A 31 1.58 -9.51 -1.03
N ALA A 32 0.27 -9.78 -1.12
CA ALA A 32 -0.54 -10.12 0.05
C ALA A 32 -0.02 -11.38 0.74
N HIS A 33 0.27 -12.44 -0.02
CA HIS A 33 0.83 -13.68 0.50
C HIS A 33 2.16 -13.47 1.21
N ILE A 34 3.12 -12.78 0.58
CA ILE A 34 4.46 -12.52 1.15
C ILE A 34 4.35 -11.63 2.39
N ALA A 35 3.47 -10.63 2.38
CA ALA A 35 3.24 -9.76 3.53
C ALA A 35 2.39 -10.43 4.64
N GLY A 36 1.79 -11.60 4.37
CA GLY A 36 0.81 -12.29 5.22
C GLY A 36 -0.52 -11.53 5.38
N LEU A 37 -0.86 -10.67 4.43
CA LEU A 37 -2.06 -9.85 4.41
C LEU A 37 -3.15 -10.49 3.54
N ASP A 38 -4.38 -10.03 3.70
CA ASP A 38 -5.46 -10.39 2.80
C ASP A 38 -5.33 -9.64 1.46
N ARG A 39 -5.57 -10.33 0.33
CA ARG A 39 -5.49 -9.74 -1.01
C ARG A 39 -6.44 -8.55 -1.18
N THR A 40 -7.66 -8.63 -0.64
CA THR A 40 -8.64 -7.54 -0.70
C THR A 40 -8.21 -6.34 0.14
N TYR A 41 -7.47 -6.57 1.23
CA TYR A 41 -6.86 -5.51 2.01
C TYR A 41 -5.75 -4.79 1.22
N VAL A 42 -4.84 -5.53 0.59
CA VAL A 42 -3.81 -4.95 -0.31
C VAL A 42 -4.46 -4.15 -1.44
N SER A 43 -5.47 -4.70 -2.10
CA SER A 43 -6.24 -4.01 -3.15
C SER A 43 -6.87 -2.71 -2.65
N SER A 44 -7.45 -2.74 -1.44
CA SER A 44 -8.08 -1.56 -0.82
C SER A 44 -7.05 -0.50 -0.41
N CYS A 45 -5.85 -0.91 0.04
CA CYS A 45 -4.73 -0.01 0.30
C CYS A 45 -4.26 0.68 -0.99
N GLU A 46 -4.05 -0.06 -2.08
CA GLU A 46 -3.65 0.51 -3.37
C GLU A 46 -4.70 1.47 -3.95
N ALA A 47 -5.98 1.21 -3.68
CA ALA A 47 -7.08 2.09 -4.05
C ALA A 47 -7.23 3.31 -3.12
N GLY A 48 -6.36 3.48 -2.11
CA GLY A 48 -6.41 4.57 -1.14
C GLY A 48 -7.62 4.54 -0.20
N ARG A 49 -8.29 3.38 -0.08
CA ARG A 49 -9.51 3.21 0.75
C ARG A 49 -9.20 2.77 2.18
N ARG A 50 -7.94 2.53 2.50
CA ARG A 50 -7.49 2.06 3.82
C ARG A 50 -6.37 2.94 4.34
N ASN A 51 -6.53 3.41 5.57
CA ASN A 51 -5.43 3.96 6.35
C ASN A 51 -4.55 2.79 6.83
N ALA A 52 -3.35 2.67 6.26
CA ALA A 52 -2.42 1.61 6.61
C ALA A 52 -1.78 1.90 7.97
N THR A 53 -1.85 0.94 8.89
CA THR A 53 -1.17 1.05 10.18
C THR A 53 0.34 0.94 10.00
N ILE A 54 1.12 1.42 10.99
CA ILE A 54 2.58 1.24 11.00
C ILE A 54 2.98 -0.24 10.85
N LYS A 55 2.24 -1.16 11.48
CA LYS A 55 2.47 -2.61 11.35
C LYS A 55 2.23 -3.11 9.93
N THR A 56 1.22 -2.55 9.24
CA THR A 56 0.98 -2.84 7.82
C THR A 56 2.13 -2.36 6.96
N VAL A 57 2.61 -1.13 7.18
CA VAL A 57 3.73 -0.54 6.44
C VAL A 57 5.00 -1.37 6.62
N GLU A 58 5.30 -1.80 7.85
CA GLU A 58 6.43 -2.67 8.13
C GLU A 58 6.35 -4.00 7.35
N ARG A 59 5.20 -4.67 7.37
CA ARG A 59 5.00 -5.92 6.64
C ARG A 59 5.12 -5.76 5.12
N LEU A 60 4.52 -4.71 4.58
CA LEU A 60 4.61 -4.40 3.15
C LEU A 60 6.03 -4.04 2.75
N SER A 61 6.75 -3.24 3.56
CA SER A 61 8.14 -2.87 3.30
C SER A 61 9.06 -4.08 3.26
N ARG A 62 8.86 -5.05 4.17
CA ARG A 62 9.59 -6.33 4.19
C ARG A 62 9.27 -7.19 2.97
N ALA A 63 7.99 -7.33 2.64
CA ALA A 63 7.56 -8.09 1.46
C ALA A 63 8.09 -7.50 0.15
N LEU A 64 8.14 -6.17 0.09
CA LEU A 64 8.72 -5.41 -1.02
C LEU A 64 10.22 -5.21 -0.89
N GLN A 65 10.91 -5.72 0.14
CA GLN A 65 12.34 -5.49 0.40
C GLN A 65 12.78 -4.03 0.13
N VAL A 66 12.09 -3.08 0.76
CA VAL A 66 12.41 -1.64 0.73
C VAL A 66 12.41 -1.08 2.14
N ASP A 67 13.01 0.09 2.31
CA ASP A 67 12.86 0.86 3.54
C ASP A 67 11.40 1.32 3.73
N PRO A 68 10.81 1.25 4.94
CA PRO A 68 9.47 1.76 5.22
C PRO A 68 9.24 3.21 4.76
N ALA A 69 10.25 4.07 4.81
CA ALA A 69 10.17 5.46 4.35
C ALA A 69 9.86 5.54 2.85
N ALA A 70 10.30 4.56 2.05
CA ALA A 70 10.01 4.52 0.62
C ALA A 70 8.51 4.33 0.32
N LEU A 71 7.72 3.78 1.26
CA LEU A 71 6.27 3.64 1.11
C LEU A 71 5.51 4.93 1.45
N VAL A 72 6.09 5.82 2.26
CA VAL A 72 5.43 7.05 2.76
C VAL A 72 6.04 8.34 2.22
N SER A 73 7.10 8.26 1.42
CA SER A 73 7.83 9.43 0.87
C SER A 73 6.97 10.41 0.08
N ASP A 74 5.85 9.96 -0.50
CA ASP A 74 4.94 10.78 -1.30
C ASP A 74 3.66 11.19 -0.56
N VAL A 75 3.51 10.79 0.71
CA VAL A 75 2.31 11.07 1.53
C VAL A 75 2.32 12.49 2.10
N CYS A 76 3.50 13.08 2.31
CA CYS A 76 3.69 14.36 3.00
C CYS A 76 4.16 15.51 2.07
N LYS A 77 3.71 15.52 0.81
CA LYS A 77 3.99 16.63 -0.13
C LYS A 77 2.82 17.60 -0.21
#